data_AF-A0A0F7TYN5-F1
#
_entry.id   AF-A0A0F7TYN5-F1
#
_cell.length_a   1.000
_cell.length_b   1.000
_cell.length_c   1.000
_cell.angle_alpha   90.00
_cell.angle_beta   90.00
_cell.angle_gamma   90.00
#
_symmetry.space_group_name_H-M   'P 1'
#
loop_
_entity.id
_entity.type
_entity.pdbx_description
1 polymer ?
#
loop_
_entity_poly.entity_id
_entity_poly.type
_entity_poly.pdbx_seq_one_letter_code
_entity_poly.pdbx_strand_id
1 'polypeptide(L)'
;MDVQMPLKACWKYYQKLWDNQTFVIGSEDDEEAFLYGLERFPRLRIVTVTPAAHGWLFAPLYETPMIRVFPYGFNYPIPRGWHCDPDDSQVVEPLPWSEATEDYKELWRGARIVLRLLSQAEKHNVSELSFDSKQLFTGLNFSILDRSCEEYNQFTAIMKRPGFRRLHLSLLTGSSGYWTGLQSGLFNEAISLAKELTHIHLPTTFDNGSGSLIRDLPIPLKEVLPSKEWPNLSHLTFSRFSVDTSELLDILKLAPSSLQPLDLKCIEFPFDEMRWTGLLERMREELDWAKRDQSLKPTVTTAMEGHRRWPRRFIELSDEVASFLYGCGENPLNGADTRSPKEGYWTNLDLFEAEYTRPNVNFQYLKKLGIIC
;
A
#
# COMPACT_ATOMS: atom_id res chain seq x y z
N MET A 1 -26.17 -12.63 26.96
CA MET A 1 -25.58 -13.47 25.90
C MET A 1 -26.53 -13.41 24.74
N ASP A 2 -26.36 -12.41 23.88
CA ASP A 2 -27.22 -12.27 22.71
C ASP A 2 -26.88 -13.36 21.70
N VAL A 3 -27.91 -14.06 21.24
CA VAL A 3 -27.78 -15.26 20.42
C VAL A 3 -27.23 -14.86 19.05
N GLN A 4 -26.04 -15.36 18.72
CA GLN A 4 -25.43 -15.22 17.40
C GLN A 4 -26.43 -15.61 16.30
N MET A 5 -26.53 -14.79 15.25
CA MET A 5 -27.41 -15.06 14.12
C MET A 5 -27.13 -16.46 13.54
N PRO A 6 -28.14 -17.34 13.36
CA PRO A 6 -27.92 -18.68 12.81
C PRO A 6 -27.32 -18.62 11.41
N LEU A 7 -26.35 -19.49 11.08
CA LEU A 7 -25.65 -19.48 9.79
C LEU A 7 -26.60 -19.52 8.57
N LYS A 8 -27.70 -20.27 8.65
CA LYS A 8 -28.71 -20.31 7.59
C LYS A 8 -29.40 -18.95 7.39
N ALA A 9 -29.61 -18.21 8.46
CA ALA A 9 -30.16 -16.86 8.40
C ALA A 9 -29.12 -15.87 7.84
N CYS A 10 -27.85 -15.99 8.28
CA CYS A 10 -26.75 -15.20 7.72
C CYS A 10 -26.65 -15.41 6.21
N TRP A 11 -26.62 -16.65 5.74
CA TRP A 11 -26.53 -16.96 4.32
C TRP A 11 -27.67 -16.35 3.50
N LYS A 12 -28.92 -16.46 3.98
CA LYS A 12 -30.08 -15.83 3.32
C LYS A 12 -29.99 -14.31 3.28
N TYR A 13 -29.44 -13.69 4.32
CA TYR A 13 -29.24 -12.24 4.36
C TYR A 13 -28.11 -11.82 3.40
N TYR A 14 -27.01 -12.56 3.38
CA TYR A 14 -25.90 -12.35 2.44
C TYR A 14 -26.35 -12.44 0.97
N GLN A 15 -27.17 -13.44 0.62
CA GLN A 15 -27.71 -13.57 -0.74
C GLN A 15 -28.50 -12.32 -1.17
N LYS A 16 -29.28 -11.72 -0.26
CA LYS A 16 -29.99 -10.46 -0.57
C LYS A 16 -29.05 -9.30 -0.80
N LEU A 17 -27.97 -9.20 -0.02
CA LEU A 17 -26.95 -8.16 -0.22
C LEU A 17 -26.26 -8.34 -1.57
N TRP A 18 -25.96 -9.57 -1.96
CA TRP A 18 -25.38 -9.90 -3.25
C TRP A 18 -26.29 -9.50 -4.42
N ASP A 19 -27.58 -9.83 -4.33
CA ASP A 19 -28.57 -9.45 -5.34
C ASP A 19 -28.68 -7.91 -5.44
N ASN A 20 -28.72 -7.21 -4.31
CA ASN A 20 -28.74 -5.75 -4.29
C ASN A 20 -27.47 -5.13 -4.91
N GLN A 21 -26.29 -5.68 -4.61
CA GLN A 21 -25.04 -5.21 -5.21
C GLN A 21 -25.02 -5.45 -6.72
N THR A 22 -25.50 -6.62 -7.16
CA THR A 22 -25.61 -6.95 -8.59
C THR A 22 -26.55 -5.97 -9.30
N PHE A 23 -27.68 -5.61 -8.66
CA PHE A 23 -28.60 -4.62 -9.18
C PHE A 23 -27.95 -3.23 -9.31
N VAL A 24 -27.31 -2.73 -8.24
CA VAL A 24 -26.63 -1.42 -8.22
C VAL A 24 -25.55 -1.33 -9.29
N ILE A 25 -24.76 -2.38 -9.46
CA ILE A 25 -23.73 -2.44 -10.51
C ILE A 25 -24.38 -2.48 -11.90
N GLY A 26 -25.45 -3.27 -12.07
CA GLY A 26 -26.15 -3.42 -13.35
C GLY A 26 -26.95 -2.19 -13.77
N SER A 27 -27.33 -1.32 -12.84
CA SER A 27 -27.99 -0.04 -13.12
C SER A 27 -27.03 1.15 -13.13
N GLU A 28 -25.74 0.94 -12.85
CA GLU A 28 -24.71 1.98 -12.74
C GLU A 28 -24.98 3.03 -11.63
N ASP A 29 -25.83 2.69 -10.65
CA ASP A 29 -26.15 3.55 -9.51
C ASP A 29 -24.90 3.90 -8.69
N ASP A 30 -23.90 3.00 -8.67
CA ASP A 30 -22.61 3.21 -8.01
C ASP A 30 -21.80 4.35 -8.65
N GLU A 31 -21.81 4.40 -9.97
CA GLU A 31 -21.19 5.46 -10.75
C GLU A 31 -21.93 6.79 -10.59
N GLU A 32 -23.25 6.79 -10.76
CA GLU A 32 -24.07 8.00 -10.62
C GLU A 32 -23.91 8.62 -9.24
N ALA A 33 -23.89 7.80 -8.18
CA ALA A 33 -23.68 8.26 -6.82
C ALA A 33 -22.31 8.93 -6.62
N PHE A 34 -21.25 8.39 -7.24
CA PHE A 34 -19.92 9.00 -7.16
C PHE A 34 -19.88 10.34 -7.91
N LEU A 35 -20.40 10.39 -9.13
CA LEU A 35 -20.48 11.63 -9.90
C LEU A 35 -21.29 12.71 -9.15
N TYR A 36 -22.44 12.32 -8.60
CA TYR A 36 -23.27 13.20 -7.79
C TYR A 36 -22.50 13.81 -6.61
N GLY A 37 -21.72 13.00 -5.90
CA GLY A 37 -20.86 13.46 -4.80
C GLY A 37 -19.76 14.40 -5.28
N LEU A 38 -19.13 14.08 -6.41
CA LEU A 38 -18.04 14.86 -7.00
C LEU A 38 -18.49 16.28 -7.36
N GLU A 39 -19.69 16.43 -7.93
CA GLU A 39 -20.25 17.73 -8.32
C GLU A 39 -20.75 18.57 -7.15
N ARG A 40 -21.25 17.93 -6.09
CA ARG A 40 -21.99 18.62 -5.00
C ARG A 40 -21.19 18.83 -3.73
N PHE A 41 -20.06 18.16 -3.56
CA PHE A 41 -19.23 18.30 -2.37
C PHE A 41 -18.05 19.24 -2.64
N PRO A 42 -18.20 20.57 -2.46
CA PRO A 42 -17.14 21.54 -2.77
C PRO A 42 -15.90 21.38 -1.88
N ARG A 43 -16.01 20.64 -0.76
CA ARG A 43 -14.89 20.34 0.15
C ARG A 43 -14.30 18.95 -0.07
N LEU A 44 -14.79 18.17 -1.04
CA LEU A 44 -14.24 16.86 -1.36
C LEU A 44 -12.84 17.03 -1.94
N ARG A 45 -11.84 16.56 -1.19
CA ARG A 45 -10.42 16.63 -1.56
C ARG A 45 -9.78 15.27 -1.79
N ILE A 46 -10.33 14.23 -1.16
CA ILE A 46 -9.72 12.90 -1.07
C ILE A 46 -10.70 11.89 -1.64
N VAL A 47 -10.21 11.08 -2.57
CA VAL A 47 -10.93 9.91 -3.09
C VAL A 47 -10.10 8.67 -2.79
N THR A 48 -10.73 7.69 -2.13
CA THR A 48 -10.12 6.40 -1.81
C THR A 48 -10.97 5.28 -2.40
N VAL A 49 -10.33 4.40 -3.18
CA VAL A 49 -10.88 3.14 -3.65
C VAL A 49 -10.12 2.02 -2.94
N THR A 50 -10.85 1.12 -2.29
CA THR A 50 -10.23 0.07 -1.47
C THR A 50 -11.06 -1.23 -1.51
N PRO A 51 -10.42 -2.40 -1.62
CA PRO A 51 -11.08 -3.69 -1.43
C PRO A 51 -11.19 -4.07 0.07
N ALA A 52 -10.62 -3.28 0.98
CA ALA A 52 -10.47 -3.63 2.38
C ALA A 52 -11.60 -3.10 3.30
N ALA A 53 -12.71 -2.60 2.74
CA ALA A 53 -13.80 -1.97 3.48
C ALA A 53 -14.26 -2.78 4.71
N HIS A 54 -14.39 -4.09 4.51
CA HIS A 54 -14.90 -5.02 5.51
C HIS A 54 -13.91 -5.41 6.60
N GLY A 55 -12.62 -5.05 6.50
CA GLY A 55 -11.61 -5.36 7.52
C GLY A 55 -11.60 -6.83 7.94
N TRP A 56 -11.74 -7.07 9.25
CA TRP A 56 -12.02 -8.39 9.82
C TRP A 56 -13.50 -8.58 10.08
N LEU A 57 -13.94 -9.85 10.17
CA LEU A 57 -15.31 -10.14 10.55
C LEU A 57 -15.59 -9.54 11.93
N PHE A 58 -16.66 -8.74 12.03
CA PHE A 58 -17.06 -7.97 13.22
C PHE A 58 -16.16 -6.79 13.60
N ALA A 59 -15.12 -6.49 12.81
CA ALA A 59 -14.27 -5.31 12.96
C ALA A 59 -13.99 -4.69 11.58
N PRO A 60 -14.99 -4.02 10.98
CA PRO A 60 -14.85 -3.42 9.67
C PRO A 60 -13.87 -2.25 9.71
N LEU A 61 -13.04 -2.13 8.66
CA LEU A 61 -12.09 -1.03 8.54
C LEU A 61 -12.81 0.29 8.21
N TYR A 62 -13.87 0.20 7.39
CA TYR A 62 -14.72 1.33 7.06
C TYR A 62 -16.17 0.98 7.36
N GLU A 63 -16.75 1.67 8.32
CA GLU A 63 -18.16 1.55 8.66
C GLU A 63 -19.05 2.29 7.64
N THR A 64 -19.14 1.75 6.42
CA THR A 64 -20.06 2.28 5.42
C THR A 64 -21.51 2.21 5.95
N PRO A 65 -22.44 3.07 5.45
CA PRO A 65 -23.84 2.99 5.85
C PRO A 65 -24.44 1.58 5.72
N MET A 66 -24.01 0.82 4.71
CA MET A 66 -24.40 -0.57 4.49
C MET A 66 -23.85 -1.51 5.56
N ILE A 67 -22.57 -1.38 5.96
CA ILE A 67 -21.96 -2.21 7.01
C ILE A 67 -22.56 -1.91 8.39
N ARG A 68 -22.86 -0.63 8.69
CA ARG A 68 -23.44 -0.22 9.98
C ARG A 68 -24.81 -0.81 10.27
N VAL A 69 -25.57 -1.16 9.24
CA VAL A 69 -26.92 -1.75 9.38
C VAL A 69 -26.90 -3.28 9.46
N PHE A 70 -25.73 -3.90 9.46
CA PHE A 70 -25.63 -5.36 9.56
C PHE A 70 -26.22 -5.88 10.88
N PRO A 71 -26.97 -7.00 10.83
CA PRO A 71 -27.47 -7.64 12.05
C PRO A 71 -26.33 -8.03 12.99
N TYR A 72 -26.58 -7.94 14.28
CA TYR A 72 -25.63 -8.42 15.28
C TYR A 72 -25.28 -9.90 15.05
N GLY A 73 -23.99 -10.22 15.06
CA GLY A 73 -23.49 -11.57 14.83
C GLY A 73 -23.62 -12.08 13.39
N PHE A 74 -23.88 -11.19 12.42
CA PHE A 74 -23.93 -11.55 10.99
C PHE A 74 -22.56 -12.05 10.51
N ASN A 75 -22.47 -13.37 10.32
CA ASN A 75 -21.27 -14.05 9.81
C ASN A 75 -21.42 -14.31 8.31
N TYR A 76 -20.50 -13.78 7.50
CA TYR A 76 -20.57 -13.84 6.04
C TYR A 76 -19.17 -13.93 5.41
N PRO A 77 -19.07 -14.48 4.19
CA PRO A 77 -17.82 -14.42 3.44
C PRO A 77 -17.54 -12.96 3.05
N ILE A 78 -16.40 -12.43 3.48
CA ILE A 78 -15.99 -11.07 3.14
C ILE A 78 -15.73 -11.00 1.63
N PRO A 79 -16.41 -10.12 0.87
CA PRO A 79 -16.15 -9.98 -0.55
C PRO A 79 -14.73 -9.46 -0.77
N ARG A 80 -14.01 -10.07 -1.70
CA ARG A 80 -12.70 -9.63 -2.14
C ARG A 80 -12.89 -8.77 -3.39
N GLY A 81 -12.81 -7.45 -3.21
CA GLY A 81 -13.23 -6.48 -4.23
C GLY A 81 -12.32 -6.36 -5.45
N TRP A 82 -11.04 -6.73 -5.33
CA TRP A 82 -10.05 -6.76 -6.43
C TRP A 82 -9.53 -8.18 -6.62
N HIS A 83 -8.81 -8.42 -7.72
CA HIS A 83 -8.21 -9.72 -8.00
C HIS A 83 -7.25 -10.14 -6.88
N CYS A 84 -7.52 -11.29 -6.26
CA CYS A 84 -6.70 -11.87 -5.21
C CYS A 84 -6.85 -13.39 -5.19
N ASP A 85 -5.97 -14.06 -4.45
CA ASP A 85 -6.07 -15.48 -4.18
C ASP A 85 -7.30 -15.74 -3.30
N PRO A 86 -8.15 -16.76 -3.58
CA PRO A 86 -9.33 -17.05 -2.77
C PRO A 86 -9.01 -17.30 -1.29
N ASP A 87 -7.84 -17.88 -1.02
CA ASP A 87 -7.38 -18.19 0.34
C ASP A 87 -6.54 -17.06 0.98
N ASP A 88 -6.34 -15.93 0.27
CA ASP A 88 -5.49 -14.79 0.67
C ASP A 88 -4.08 -15.27 1.09
N SER A 89 -3.63 -16.38 0.48
CA SER A 89 -2.43 -17.12 0.89
C SER A 89 -1.23 -16.83 0.01
N GLN A 90 -1.48 -16.42 -1.23
CA GLN A 90 -0.47 -16.16 -2.25
C GLN A 90 -0.82 -14.91 -3.06
N VAL A 91 0.20 -14.37 -3.71
CA VAL A 91 0.06 -13.27 -4.66
C VAL A 91 -0.38 -13.85 -6.00
N VAL A 92 -1.41 -13.27 -6.61
CA VAL A 92 -1.87 -13.70 -7.93
C VAL A 92 -1.10 -12.97 -9.03
N GLU A 93 -0.75 -13.68 -10.09
CA GLU A 93 -0.13 -13.07 -11.27
C GLU A 93 -1.15 -12.26 -12.08
N PRO A 94 -0.91 -10.96 -12.32
CA PRO A 94 -1.80 -10.16 -13.15
C PRO A 94 -1.66 -10.52 -14.64
N LEU A 95 -2.78 -10.57 -15.37
CA LEU A 95 -2.75 -10.63 -16.83
C LEU A 95 -2.31 -9.27 -17.40
N PRO A 96 -1.54 -9.24 -18.50
CA PRO A 96 -1.24 -7.99 -19.21
C PRO A 96 -2.53 -7.25 -19.59
N TRP A 97 -2.62 -5.96 -19.26
CA TRP A 97 -3.84 -5.15 -19.45
C TRP A 97 -4.28 -5.07 -20.92
N SER A 98 -3.32 -5.10 -21.85
CA SER A 98 -3.57 -5.12 -23.30
C SER A 98 -4.21 -6.42 -23.80
N GLU A 99 -4.07 -7.51 -23.04
CA GLU A 99 -4.57 -8.84 -23.39
C GLU A 99 -5.82 -9.21 -22.56
N ALA A 100 -6.12 -8.43 -21.53
CA ALA A 100 -7.26 -8.62 -20.65
C ALA A 100 -8.60 -8.39 -21.36
N THR A 101 -9.56 -9.29 -21.10
CA THR A 101 -10.97 -9.09 -21.48
C THR A 101 -11.62 -8.01 -20.59
N GLU A 102 -12.73 -7.43 -21.03
CA GLU A 102 -13.48 -6.47 -20.21
C GLU A 102 -13.97 -7.10 -18.89
N ASP A 103 -14.42 -8.35 -18.91
CA ASP A 103 -14.80 -9.08 -17.68
C ASP A 103 -13.66 -9.16 -16.66
N TYR A 104 -12.41 -9.32 -17.12
CA TYR A 104 -11.24 -9.29 -16.25
C TYR A 104 -10.98 -7.89 -15.71
N LYS A 105 -11.11 -6.86 -16.55
CA LYS A 105 -10.92 -5.46 -16.13
C LYS A 105 -11.98 -5.01 -15.13
N GLU A 106 -13.19 -5.57 -15.19
CA GLU A 106 -14.27 -5.30 -14.23
C GLU A 106 -13.95 -5.76 -12.79
N LEU A 107 -12.93 -6.61 -12.59
CA LEU A 107 -12.37 -6.85 -11.25
C LEU A 107 -11.83 -5.56 -10.58
N TRP A 108 -11.57 -4.52 -11.37
CA TRP A 108 -11.18 -3.19 -10.90
C TRP A 108 -12.22 -2.11 -11.25
N ARG A 109 -13.49 -2.48 -11.45
CA ARG A 109 -14.59 -1.58 -11.83
C ARG A 109 -14.57 -0.23 -11.08
N GLY A 110 -14.53 -0.26 -9.75
CA GLY A 110 -14.53 0.96 -8.94
C GLY A 110 -13.32 1.87 -9.21
N ALA A 111 -12.16 1.29 -9.55
CA ALA A 111 -11.00 2.07 -9.93
C ALA A 111 -11.15 2.69 -11.32
N ARG A 112 -11.69 1.93 -12.28
CA ARG A 112 -11.97 2.43 -13.65
C ARG A 112 -12.98 3.57 -13.63
N ILE A 113 -14.06 3.46 -12.85
CA ILE A 113 -15.06 4.52 -12.67
C ILE A 113 -14.39 5.79 -12.12
N VAL A 114 -13.59 5.65 -11.06
CA VAL A 114 -12.92 6.80 -10.44
C VAL A 114 -11.93 7.47 -11.38
N LEU A 115 -11.10 6.70 -12.10
CA LEU A 115 -10.18 7.25 -13.09
C LEU A 115 -10.93 8.01 -14.19
N ARG A 116 -11.98 7.41 -14.76
CA ARG A 116 -12.80 8.02 -15.80
C ARG A 116 -13.47 9.30 -15.32
N LEU A 117 -14.20 9.27 -14.22
CA LEU A 117 -14.97 10.43 -13.74
C LEU A 117 -14.06 11.57 -13.24
N LEU A 118 -12.96 11.28 -12.54
CA LEU A 118 -12.01 12.33 -12.13
C LEU A 118 -11.27 12.94 -13.31
N SER A 119 -10.95 12.16 -14.35
CA SER A 119 -10.31 12.72 -15.54
C SER A 119 -11.24 13.63 -16.35
N GLN A 120 -12.52 13.27 -16.48
CA GLN A 120 -13.49 13.95 -17.33
C GLN A 120 -14.21 15.14 -16.64
N ALA A 121 -14.46 15.07 -15.34
CA ALA A 121 -15.25 16.09 -14.65
C ALA A 121 -14.56 17.46 -14.66
N GLU A 122 -15.21 18.46 -15.25
CA GLU A 122 -14.65 19.82 -15.42
C GLU A 122 -14.38 20.53 -14.10
N LYS A 123 -15.21 20.27 -13.08
CA LYS A 123 -15.16 20.98 -11.79
C LYS A 123 -15.19 19.98 -10.64
N HIS A 124 -14.05 19.83 -9.97
CA HIS A 124 -13.94 19.18 -8.67
C HIS A 124 -12.72 19.70 -7.92
N ASN A 125 -12.67 19.49 -6.60
CA ASN A 125 -11.55 19.92 -5.76
C ASN A 125 -10.69 18.75 -5.24
N VAL A 126 -10.82 17.57 -5.85
CA VAL A 126 -10.02 16.40 -5.50
C VAL A 126 -8.54 16.67 -5.79
N SER A 127 -7.74 16.63 -4.74
CA SER A 127 -6.28 16.83 -4.74
C SER A 127 -5.52 15.58 -4.30
N GLU A 128 -6.22 14.56 -3.82
CA GLU A 128 -5.65 13.34 -3.24
C GLU A 128 -6.39 12.12 -3.79
N LEU A 129 -5.65 11.19 -4.41
CA LEU A 129 -6.18 9.95 -4.96
C LEU A 129 -5.47 8.76 -4.35
N SER A 130 -6.26 7.78 -3.89
CA SER A 130 -5.76 6.60 -3.21
C SER A 130 -6.44 5.34 -3.74
N PHE A 131 -5.65 4.44 -4.32
CA PHE A 131 -6.00 3.05 -4.55
C PHE A 131 -5.26 2.22 -3.49
N ASP A 132 -5.97 1.90 -2.42
CA ASP A 132 -5.37 1.40 -1.18
C ASP A 132 -5.83 -0.03 -0.90
N SER A 133 -4.92 -1.00 -1.06
CA SER A 133 -5.19 -2.40 -0.73
C SER A 133 -5.06 -2.68 0.77
N LYS A 134 -4.57 -1.73 1.58
CA LYS A 134 -4.32 -1.88 3.02
C LYS A 134 -3.48 -3.11 3.35
N GLN A 135 -2.41 -3.32 2.57
CA GLN A 135 -1.48 -4.46 2.66
C GLN A 135 -2.10 -5.85 2.42
N LEU A 136 -3.32 -5.92 1.85
CA LEU A 136 -3.78 -7.17 1.25
C LEU A 136 -2.89 -7.52 0.05
N PHE A 137 -2.78 -8.81 -0.28
CA PHE A 137 -2.04 -9.30 -1.45
C PHE A 137 -2.78 -9.02 -2.77
N THR A 138 -3.22 -7.78 -2.95
CA THR A 138 -3.92 -7.26 -4.12
C THR A 138 -3.55 -5.79 -4.34
N GLY A 139 -3.94 -5.26 -5.48
CA GLY A 139 -3.67 -3.89 -5.91
C GLY A 139 -4.29 -3.62 -7.28
N LEU A 140 -4.08 -2.42 -7.80
CA LEU A 140 -4.33 -2.14 -9.21
C LEU A 140 -3.37 -2.94 -10.07
N ASN A 141 -3.88 -3.51 -11.16
CA ASN A 141 -3.03 -4.20 -12.13
C ASN A 141 -1.97 -3.24 -12.68
N PHE A 142 -0.71 -3.48 -12.34
CA PHE A 142 0.39 -2.57 -12.70
C PHE A 142 0.63 -2.49 -14.21
N SER A 143 0.19 -3.49 -14.99
CA SER A 143 0.36 -3.51 -16.45
C SER A 143 -0.51 -2.48 -17.18
N ILE A 144 -1.45 -1.80 -16.48
CA ILE A 144 -2.10 -0.57 -16.99
C ILE A 144 -1.04 0.48 -17.40
N LEU A 145 0.14 0.44 -16.76
CA LEU A 145 1.26 1.35 -16.98
C LEU A 145 2.27 0.83 -18.01
N ASP A 146 2.06 -0.34 -18.61
CA ASP A 146 2.99 -0.90 -19.63
C ASP A 146 2.83 -0.20 -20.99
N ARG A 147 1.59 0.12 -21.36
CA ARG A 147 1.24 0.69 -22.68
C ARG A 147 0.15 1.74 -22.55
N SER A 148 0.12 2.67 -23.50
CA SER A 148 -0.99 3.62 -23.63
C SER A 148 -2.32 2.88 -23.79
N CYS A 149 -3.22 3.09 -22.84
CA CYS A 149 -4.58 2.58 -22.83
C CYS A 149 -5.54 3.64 -22.26
N GLU A 150 -6.84 3.35 -22.23
CA GLU A 150 -7.83 4.31 -21.72
C GLU A 150 -7.56 4.69 -20.26
N GLU A 151 -7.36 3.70 -19.38
CA GLU A 151 -7.10 3.92 -17.96
C GLU A 151 -5.79 4.68 -17.71
N TYR A 152 -4.75 4.42 -18.50
CA TYR A 152 -3.50 5.18 -18.47
C TYR A 152 -3.71 6.65 -18.83
N ASN A 153 -4.45 6.91 -19.91
CA ASN A 153 -4.73 8.28 -20.35
C ASN A 153 -5.55 9.05 -19.32
N GLN A 154 -6.53 8.39 -18.68
CA GLN A 154 -7.30 8.95 -17.59
C GLN A 154 -6.42 9.26 -16.37
N PHE A 155 -5.53 8.33 -15.98
CA PHE A 155 -4.58 8.52 -14.89
C PHE A 155 -3.66 9.72 -15.15
N THR A 156 -3.06 9.80 -16.34
CA THR A 156 -2.22 10.92 -16.78
C THR A 156 -2.99 12.25 -16.75
N ALA A 157 -4.25 12.27 -17.18
CA ALA A 157 -5.08 13.46 -17.13
C ALA A 157 -5.30 13.95 -15.68
N ILE A 158 -5.45 13.04 -14.72
CA ILE A 158 -5.56 13.38 -13.29
C ILE A 158 -4.23 13.93 -12.76
N MET A 159 -3.11 13.26 -13.05
CA MET A 159 -1.78 13.70 -12.58
C MET A 159 -1.43 15.11 -13.06
N LYS A 160 -1.89 15.48 -14.26
CA LYS A 160 -1.67 16.81 -14.86
C LYS A 160 -2.52 17.91 -14.20
N ARG A 161 -3.54 17.58 -13.40
CA ARG A 161 -4.45 18.59 -12.82
C ARG A 161 -3.69 19.47 -11.81
N PRO A 162 -3.81 20.81 -11.93
CA PRO A 162 -3.27 21.73 -10.93
C PRO A 162 -3.80 21.43 -9.53
N GLY A 163 -2.95 21.57 -8.52
CA GLY A 163 -3.30 21.29 -7.13
C GLY A 163 -3.36 19.82 -6.73
N PHE A 164 -3.05 18.86 -7.63
CA PHE A 164 -2.91 17.45 -7.26
C PHE A 164 -1.67 17.24 -6.38
N ARG A 165 -1.85 16.65 -5.20
CA ARG A 165 -0.86 16.67 -4.10
C ARG A 165 -0.50 15.31 -3.54
N ARG A 166 -1.41 14.33 -3.53
CA ARG A 166 -1.16 13.04 -2.92
C ARG A 166 -1.59 11.89 -3.80
N LEU A 167 -0.68 10.94 -3.99
CA LEU A 167 -0.93 9.69 -4.69
C LEU A 167 -0.61 8.52 -3.78
N HIS A 168 -1.58 7.64 -3.59
CA HIS A 168 -1.36 6.31 -3.02
C HIS A 168 -1.80 5.27 -4.05
N LEU A 169 -0.87 4.44 -4.51
CA LEU A 169 -1.09 3.48 -5.58
C LEU A 169 -0.59 2.10 -5.17
N SER A 170 -1.48 1.27 -4.64
CA SER A 170 -1.21 -0.15 -4.39
C SER A 170 -1.20 -0.92 -5.71
N LEU A 171 -0.09 -1.57 -6.04
CA LEU A 171 0.13 -2.24 -7.32
C LEU A 171 0.16 -3.77 -7.16
N LEU A 172 -0.69 -4.47 -7.90
CA LEU A 172 -0.61 -5.91 -8.09
C LEU A 172 0.47 -6.19 -9.13
N THR A 173 1.66 -6.61 -8.69
CA THR A 173 2.82 -6.88 -9.53
C THR A 173 3.05 -8.37 -9.79
N GLY A 174 2.30 -9.24 -9.12
CA GLY A 174 2.62 -10.67 -9.09
C GLY A 174 3.76 -10.99 -8.12
N SER A 175 4.11 -12.28 -8.08
CA SER A 175 5.26 -12.83 -7.35
C SER A 175 6.54 -12.84 -8.19
N SER A 176 6.40 -12.73 -9.51
CA SER A 176 7.54 -12.68 -10.41
C SER A 176 8.12 -11.26 -10.43
N GLY A 177 9.42 -11.09 -10.16
CA GLY A 177 10.11 -9.78 -10.23
C GLY A 177 10.26 -9.21 -11.65
N TYR A 178 9.33 -9.50 -12.55
CA TYR A 178 9.22 -8.90 -13.87
C TYR A 178 8.50 -7.56 -13.76
N TRP A 179 9.27 -6.49 -13.54
CA TRP A 179 8.79 -5.11 -13.41
C TRP A 179 8.33 -4.47 -14.73
N THR A 180 7.86 -5.25 -15.70
CA THR A 180 7.59 -4.82 -17.10
C THR A 180 6.70 -3.58 -17.17
N GLY A 181 5.58 -3.57 -16.43
CA GLY A 181 4.68 -2.42 -16.36
C GLY A 181 5.27 -1.12 -15.79
N LEU A 182 6.42 -1.18 -15.11
CA LEU A 182 7.13 0.01 -14.62
C LEU A 182 8.35 0.37 -15.48
N GLN A 183 8.87 -0.57 -16.27
CA GLN A 183 10.02 -0.37 -17.15
C GLN A 183 9.69 0.33 -18.48
N SER A 184 8.40 0.46 -18.83
CA SER A 184 7.96 1.17 -20.03
C SER A 184 8.32 2.66 -20.04
N GLY A 185 8.61 3.24 -18.88
CA GLY A 185 8.78 4.69 -18.68
C GLY A 185 7.46 5.47 -18.57
N LEU A 186 6.31 4.86 -18.89
CA LEU A 186 5.01 5.54 -18.86
C LEU A 186 4.57 5.91 -17.45
N PHE A 187 4.90 5.08 -16.44
CA PHE A 187 4.65 5.42 -15.04
C PHE A 187 5.42 6.69 -14.63
N ASN A 188 6.72 6.73 -14.95
CA ASN A 188 7.57 7.89 -14.72
C ASN A 188 6.99 9.13 -15.40
N GLU A 189 6.63 9.03 -16.69
CA GLU A 189 6.03 10.10 -17.45
C GLU A 189 4.76 10.63 -16.78
N ALA A 190 3.82 9.74 -16.43
CA ALA A 190 2.55 10.12 -15.85
C ALA A 190 2.71 10.84 -14.49
N ILE A 191 3.49 10.28 -13.57
CA ILE A 191 3.68 10.87 -12.24
C ILE A 191 4.57 12.12 -12.27
N SER A 192 5.40 12.29 -13.31
CA SER A 192 6.18 13.51 -13.52
C SER A 192 5.31 14.72 -13.83
N LEU A 193 4.07 14.52 -14.31
CA LEU A 193 3.12 15.59 -14.60
C LEU A 193 2.57 16.25 -13.33
N ALA A 194 2.58 15.55 -12.20
CA ALA A 194 2.11 16.06 -10.91
C ALA A 194 3.17 16.97 -10.25
N LYS A 195 3.30 18.20 -10.76
CA LYS A 195 4.32 19.17 -10.28
C LYS A 195 4.12 19.65 -8.83
N GLU A 196 2.91 19.53 -8.30
CA GLU A 196 2.56 19.89 -6.92
C GLU A 196 2.50 18.67 -5.99
N LEU A 197 3.00 17.50 -6.42
CA LEU A 197 3.01 16.29 -5.62
C LEU A 197 3.85 16.49 -4.35
N THR A 198 3.24 16.17 -3.21
CA THR A 198 3.84 16.29 -1.88
C THR A 198 3.92 14.94 -1.17
N HIS A 199 3.05 13.98 -1.52
CA HIS A 199 3.03 12.66 -0.89
C HIS A 199 2.90 11.58 -1.97
N ILE A 200 3.78 10.58 -1.90
CA ILE A 200 3.67 9.39 -2.72
C ILE A 200 3.81 8.14 -1.86
N HIS A 201 2.86 7.23 -2.02
CA HIS A 201 2.85 5.93 -1.36
C HIS A 201 2.66 4.84 -2.42
N LEU A 202 3.70 4.04 -2.60
CA LEU A 202 3.72 2.93 -3.54
C LEU A 202 3.94 1.64 -2.76
N PRO A 203 2.88 0.89 -2.44
CA PRO A 203 3.00 -0.51 -2.08
C PRO A 203 2.83 -1.41 -3.31
N THR A 204 3.61 -2.47 -3.40
CA THR A 204 3.41 -3.56 -4.37
C THR A 204 2.97 -4.84 -3.68
N THR A 205 2.57 -5.84 -4.44
CA THR A 205 2.30 -7.19 -3.93
C THR A 205 3.51 -8.11 -4.03
N PHE A 206 4.68 -7.62 -4.44
CA PHE A 206 5.86 -8.47 -4.62
C PHE A 206 6.19 -9.18 -3.29
N ASP A 207 6.31 -10.50 -3.39
CA ASP A 207 6.69 -11.39 -2.31
C ASP A 207 7.62 -12.43 -2.91
N ASN A 208 8.92 -12.29 -2.62
CA ASN A 208 9.88 -13.31 -2.93
C ASN A 208 9.66 -14.44 -1.92
N GLY A 209 8.76 -15.35 -2.30
CA GLY A 209 8.46 -16.55 -1.53
C GLY A 209 9.77 -17.18 -1.05
N SER A 210 9.75 -17.78 0.15
CA SER A 210 10.94 -18.26 0.87
C SER A 210 11.72 -19.42 0.20
N GLY A 211 11.59 -19.61 -1.12
CA GLY A 211 12.21 -20.68 -1.89
C GLY A 211 12.53 -20.35 -3.35
N SER A 212 12.47 -19.09 -3.80
CA SER A 212 12.95 -18.77 -5.15
C SER A 212 14.47 -19.00 -5.23
N LEU A 213 14.88 -19.96 -6.05
CA LEU A 213 16.29 -20.25 -6.35
C LEU A 213 16.94 -19.15 -7.22
N ILE A 214 16.11 -18.32 -7.85
CA ILE A 214 16.54 -17.22 -8.72
C ILE A 214 16.23 -15.92 -7.97
N ARG A 215 17.27 -15.15 -7.65
CA ARG A 215 17.06 -13.80 -7.12
C ARG A 215 16.51 -12.94 -8.23
N ASP A 216 15.27 -12.52 -8.07
CA ASP A 216 14.63 -11.58 -8.98
C ASP A 216 15.41 -10.28 -9.06
N LEU A 217 15.45 -9.71 -10.26
CA LEU A 217 16.14 -8.45 -10.50
C LEU A 217 15.43 -7.33 -9.71
N PRO A 218 16.19 -6.43 -9.06
CA PRO A 218 15.65 -5.20 -8.50
C PRO A 218 14.93 -4.38 -9.56
N ILE A 219 13.95 -3.61 -9.11
CA ILE A 219 13.35 -2.58 -9.94
C ILE A 219 14.39 -1.47 -10.21
N PRO A 220 14.54 -1.00 -11.46
CA PRO A 220 15.39 0.15 -11.78
C PRO A 220 14.71 1.45 -11.30
N LEU A 221 14.83 1.77 -10.02
CA LEU A 221 14.14 2.89 -9.38
C LEU A 221 14.44 4.22 -10.06
N LYS A 222 15.65 4.42 -10.59
CA LYS A 222 16.03 5.65 -11.31
C LYS A 222 15.26 5.87 -12.61
N GLU A 223 14.86 4.79 -13.28
CA GLU A 223 14.04 4.84 -14.49
C GLU A 223 12.56 5.02 -14.14
N VAL A 224 12.13 4.42 -13.04
CA VAL A 224 10.72 4.39 -12.61
C VAL A 224 10.29 5.69 -11.93
N LEU A 225 11.18 6.35 -11.19
CA LEU A 225 10.83 7.50 -10.35
C LEU A 225 11.44 8.81 -10.89
N PRO A 226 10.63 9.84 -11.13
CA PRO A 226 11.11 11.15 -11.55
C PRO A 226 11.58 11.97 -10.34
N SER A 227 12.68 11.54 -9.75
CA SER A 227 13.24 12.11 -8.50
C SER A 227 13.58 13.59 -8.60
N LYS A 228 13.82 14.14 -9.79
CA LYS A 228 14.15 15.56 -10.01
C LYS A 228 12.90 16.43 -10.16
N GLU A 229 11.76 15.82 -10.47
CA GLU A 229 10.51 16.48 -10.82
C GLU A 229 9.57 16.65 -9.62
N TRP A 230 9.98 16.23 -8.42
CA TRP A 230 9.23 16.35 -7.17
C TRP A 230 9.89 17.30 -6.15
N PRO A 231 10.01 18.61 -6.47
CA PRO A 231 10.69 19.56 -5.60
C PRO A 231 9.99 19.76 -4.25
N ASN A 232 8.70 19.44 -4.16
CA ASN A 232 7.86 19.62 -2.98
C ASN A 232 7.58 18.31 -2.23
N LEU A 233 8.26 17.21 -2.59
CA LEU A 233 8.02 15.93 -1.95
C LEU A 233 8.30 16.04 -0.45
N SER A 234 7.33 15.62 0.34
CA SER A 234 7.41 15.62 1.80
C SER A 234 7.23 14.22 2.35
N HIS A 235 6.42 13.37 1.72
CA HIS A 235 6.17 12.02 2.21
C HIS A 235 6.50 11.02 1.11
N LEU A 236 7.38 10.06 1.41
CA LEU A 236 7.75 8.98 0.52
C LEU A 236 7.57 7.65 1.23
N THR A 237 6.72 6.79 0.69
CA THR A 237 6.54 5.43 1.20
C THR A 237 6.74 4.42 0.08
N PHE A 238 7.69 3.50 0.29
CA PHE A 238 7.82 2.27 -0.48
C PHE A 238 7.43 1.09 0.37
N SER A 239 6.67 0.16 -0.20
CA SER A 239 6.36 -1.09 0.46
C SER A 239 6.46 -2.28 -0.49
N ARG A 240 7.11 -3.35 -0.04
CA ARG A 240 7.26 -4.64 -0.76
C ARG A 240 8.02 -4.56 -2.09
N PHE A 241 8.96 -3.63 -2.26
CA PHE A 241 9.80 -3.58 -3.46
C PHE A 241 11.06 -4.44 -3.31
N SER A 242 11.54 -5.00 -4.43
CA SER A 242 12.93 -5.47 -4.57
C SER A 242 13.77 -4.35 -5.16
N VAL A 243 14.73 -3.81 -4.41
CA VAL A 243 15.49 -2.61 -4.81
C VAL A 243 16.99 -2.82 -4.69
N ASP A 244 17.74 -2.10 -5.52
CA ASP A 244 19.19 -1.95 -5.33
C ASP A 244 19.45 -0.90 -4.23
N THR A 245 20.30 -1.26 -3.27
CA THR A 245 20.65 -0.38 -2.13
C THR A 245 21.25 0.95 -2.61
N SER A 246 22.09 0.91 -3.65
CA SER A 246 22.78 2.10 -4.16
C SER A 246 21.83 3.01 -4.93
N GLU A 247 20.91 2.46 -5.72
CA GLU A 247 19.87 3.27 -6.39
C GLU A 247 18.93 3.94 -5.39
N LEU A 248 18.50 3.22 -4.34
CA LEU A 248 17.69 3.81 -3.29
C LEU A 248 18.42 4.98 -2.61
N LEU A 249 19.70 4.81 -2.27
CA LEU A 249 20.52 5.87 -1.67
C LEU A 249 20.69 7.06 -2.60
N ASP A 250 20.90 6.85 -3.89
CA ASP A 250 21.00 7.93 -4.87
C ASP A 250 19.70 8.74 -4.95
N ILE A 251 18.54 8.08 -4.88
CA ILE A 251 17.24 8.76 -4.81
C ILE A 251 17.11 9.56 -3.52
N LEU A 252 17.51 8.97 -2.38
CA LEU A 252 17.45 9.66 -1.07
C LEU A 252 18.41 10.85 -0.98
N LYS A 253 19.56 10.82 -1.67
CA LYS A 253 20.48 11.96 -1.81
C LYS A 253 19.87 13.09 -2.64
N LEU A 254 19.08 12.74 -3.65
CA LEU A 254 18.38 13.71 -4.51
C LEU A 254 17.05 14.21 -3.91
N ALA A 255 16.55 13.56 -2.86
CA ALA A 255 15.30 13.93 -2.23
C ALA A 255 15.35 15.37 -1.67
N PRO A 256 14.25 16.13 -1.77
CA PRO A 256 14.20 17.48 -1.26
C PRO A 256 14.36 17.51 0.27
N SER A 257 14.82 18.63 0.80
CA SER A 257 14.98 18.86 2.23
C SER A 257 13.66 18.84 3.00
N SER A 258 12.53 18.98 2.30
CA SER A 258 11.17 18.84 2.83
C SER A 258 10.75 17.40 3.11
N LEU A 259 11.54 16.40 2.74
CA LEU A 259 11.21 14.98 2.95
C LEU A 259 11.14 14.65 4.45
N GLN A 260 9.92 14.52 4.96
CA GLN A 260 9.56 14.01 6.27
C GLN A 260 8.07 13.64 6.26
N PRO A 261 7.70 12.35 6.42
CA PRO A 261 8.46 11.14 6.70
C PRO A 261 8.90 10.31 5.47
N LEU A 262 9.85 9.39 5.72
CA LEU A 262 10.28 8.32 4.81
C LEU A 262 9.90 6.97 5.41
N ASP A 263 9.04 6.23 4.73
CA ASP A 263 8.60 4.90 5.16
C ASP A 263 9.10 3.83 4.18
N LEU A 264 9.88 2.88 4.67
CA LEU A 264 10.39 1.75 3.90
C LEU A 264 9.87 0.45 4.53
N LYS A 265 8.88 -0.19 3.91
CA LYS A 265 8.15 -1.32 4.51
C LYS A 265 8.37 -2.60 3.69
N CYS A 266 8.80 -3.69 4.32
CA CYS A 266 9.00 -5.00 3.70
C CYS A 266 9.83 -4.95 2.40
N ILE A 267 10.84 -4.07 2.33
CA ILE A 267 11.73 -3.93 1.17
C ILE A 267 12.74 -5.08 1.16
N GLU A 268 13.02 -5.58 -0.04
CA GLU A 268 14.04 -6.60 -0.30
C GLU A 268 15.25 -6.01 -1.03
N PHE A 269 16.43 -6.49 -0.65
CA PHE A 269 17.71 -6.13 -1.25
C PHE A 269 18.38 -7.42 -1.76
N PRO A 270 18.05 -7.89 -2.98
CA PRO A 270 18.48 -9.21 -3.45
C PRO A 270 19.99 -9.31 -3.65
N PHE A 271 20.70 -8.21 -3.87
CA PHE A 271 22.15 -8.22 -4.11
C PHE A 271 23.00 -7.70 -2.95
N ASP A 272 22.35 -7.38 -1.82
CA ASP A 272 23.03 -6.90 -0.62
C ASP A 272 23.04 -8.01 0.44
N GLU A 273 24.22 -8.48 0.83
CA GLU A 273 24.37 -9.50 1.87
C GLU A 273 23.99 -8.98 3.26
N MET A 274 24.23 -7.69 3.51
CA MET A 274 23.89 -7.02 4.76
C MET A 274 22.44 -6.52 4.77
N ARG A 275 21.79 -6.45 3.60
CA ARG A 275 20.38 -6.09 3.42
C ARG A 275 20.04 -4.80 4.17
N TRP A 276 19.04 -4.85 5.05
CA TRP A 276 18.63 -3.71 5.87
C TRP A 276 19.73 -3.19 6.81
N THR A 277 20.58 -4.06 7.35
CA THR A 277 21.72 -3.66 8.18
C THR A 277 22.66 -2.75 7.38
N GLY A 278 23.01 -3.18 6.16
CA GLY A 278 23.87 -2.44 5.24
C GLY A 278 23.23 -1.14 4.75
N LEU A 279 21.93 -1.15 4.43
CA LEU A 279 21.21 0.07 4.08
C LEU A 279 21.29 1.11 5.20
N LEU A 280 20.98 0.74 6.45
CA LEU A 280 20.99 1.69 7.57
C LEU A 280 22.38 2.27 7.81
N GLU A 281 23.42 1.44 7.75
CA GLU A 281 24.83 1.89 7.87
C GLU A 281 25.17 2.92 6.80
N ARG A 282 24.88 2.61 5.53
CA ARG A 282 25.11 3.53 4.42
C ARG A 282 24.27 4.79 4.51
N MET A 283 23.02 4.71 4.96
CA MET A 283 22.19 5.91 5.20
C MET A 283 22.83 6.84 6.24
N ARG A 284 23.37 6.28 7.34
CA ARG A 284 24.05 7.03 8.38
C ARG A 284 25.33 7.71 7.88
N GLU A 285 26.09 7.02 7.04
CA GLU A 285 27.38 7.49 6.53
C GLU A 285 27.25 8.45 5.34
N GLU A 286 26.30 8.22 4.43
CA GLU A 286 26.27 8.87 3.12
C GLU A 286 25.23 10.01 2.99
N LEU A 287 24.20 10.08 3.85
CA LEU A 287 23.10 11.04 3.69
C LEU A 287 23.26 12.34 4.48
N ASP A 288 24.24 12.40 5.38
CA ASP A 288 24.52 13.55 6.25
C ASP A 288 23.32 14.03 7.10
N TRP A 289 22.25 13.22 7.22
CA TRP A 289 21.01 13.64 7.89
C TRP A 289 21.22 13.96 9.37
N ALA A 290 22.15 13.29 10.05
CA ALA A 290 22.49 13.59 11.45
C ALA A 290 22.97 15.03 11.66
N LYS A 291 23.56 15.66 10.63
CA LYS A 291 24.07 17.04 10.65
C LYS A 291 22.99 18.09 10.38
N ARG A 292 21.80 17.68 9.92
CA ARG A 292 20.68 18.60 9.66
C ARG A 292 20.11 19.14 10.96
N ASP A 293 19.47 20.31 10.88
CA ASP A 293 18.67 20.83 11.98
C ASP A 293 17.55 19.85 12.36
N GLN A 294 17.16 19.84 13.64
CA GLN A 294 16.22 18.85 14.17
C GLN A 294 14.88 18.83 13.41
N SER A 295 14.41 19.98 12.91
CA SER A 295 13.17 20.10 12.12
C SER A 295 13.29 19.65 10.67
N LEU A 296 14.51 19.35 10.19
CA LEU A 296 14.81 18.92 8.81
C LEU A 296 15.33 17.47 8.76
N LYS A 297 15.39 16.78 9.90
CA LYS A 297 15.75 15.37 9.99
C LYS A 297 14.53 14.54 9.58
N PRO A 298 14.61 13.75 8.50
CA PRO A 298 13.50 12.89 8.10
C PRO A 298 13.16 11.88 9.21
N THR A 299 11.89 11.67 9.49
CA THR A 299 11.48 10.51 10.29
C THR A 299 11.55 9.29 9.39
N VAL A 300 12.37 8.31 9.75
CA VAL A 300 12.53 7.07 8.97
C VAL A 300 11.82 5.95 9.71
N THR A 301 10.80 5.40 9.07
CA THR A 301 10.08 4.22 9.57
C THR A 301 10.47 3.03 8.73
N THR A 302 10.89 1.94 9.35
CA THR A 302 11.06 0.66 8.68
C THR A 302 10.06 -0.36 9.21
N ALA A 303 9.57 -1.22 8.34
CA ALA A 303 8.66 -2.29 8.74
C ALA A 303 9.06 -3.61 8.08
N MET A 304 8.81 -4.72 8.77
CA MET A 304 9.18 -6.07 8.31
C MET A 304 8.05 -7.06 8.56
N GLU A 305 7.97 -8.09 7.72
CA GLU A 305 7.16 -9.26 8.01
C GLU A 305 7.80 -10.03 9.17
N GLY A 306 7.04 -10.25 10.25
CA GLY A 306 7.51 -11.10 11.34
C GLY A 306 7.66 -12.57 10.91
N HIS A 307 8.34 -13.36 11.74
CA HIS A 307 8.55 -14.80 11.52
C HIS A 307 7.29 -15.59 11.15
N ARG A 308 6.14 -15.20 11.69
CA ARG A 308 4.86 -15.73 11.25
C ARG A 308 4.25 -14.72 10.31
N ARG A 309 4.13 -15.10 9.04
CA ARG A 309 3.35 -14.35 8.05
C ARG A 309 1.89 -14.41 8.47
N TRP A 310 1.42 -13.34 9.08
CA TRP A 310 0.01 -13.07 9.25
C TRP A 310 -0.30 -11.90 8.33
N PRO A 311 -1.27 -12.05 7.41
CA PRO A 311 -1.71 -10.93 6.61
C PRO A 311 -2.01 -9.74 7.53
N ARG A 312 -1.57 -8.54 7.12
CA ARG A 312 -1.87 -7.26 7.78
C ARG A 312 -1.15 -6.99 9.10
N ARG A 313 -0.31 -7.93 9.55
CA ARG A 313 0.57 -7.74 10.71
C ARG A 313 2.00 -7.54 10.29
N PHE A 314 2.62 -6.53 10.87
CA PHE A 314 4.00 -6.19 10.61
C PHE A 314 4.67 -5.72 11.89
N ILE A 315 5.98 -5.79 11.85
CA ILE A 315 6.84 -5.30 12.91
C ILE A 315 7.38 -3.95 12.44
N GLU A 316 7.11 -2.89 13.20
CA GLU A 316 7.56 -1.54 12.88
C GLU A 316 8.70 -1.08 13.80
N LEU A 317 9.62 -0.30 13.24
CA LEU A 317 10.54 0.55 13.99
C LEU A 317 10.58 1.95 13.40
N SER A 318 10.62 2.89 14.32
CA SER A 318 10.85 4.30 14.04
C SER A 318 11.86 4.85 15.04
N ASP A 319 11.63 4.61 16.34
CA ASP A 319 12.46 5.12 17.42
C ASP A 319 13.89 4.54 17.40
N GLU A 320 14.05 3.24 17.20
CA GLU A 320 15.37 2.61 17.24
C GLU A 320 16.19 2.92 15.98
N VAL A 321 15.51 3.06 14.83
CA VAL A 321 16.11 3.56 13.59
C VAL A 321 16.55 5.01 13.75
N ALA A 322 15.72 5.87 14.34
CA ALA A 322 16.08 7.26 14.61
C ALA A 322 17.27 7.37 15.58
N SER A 323 17.30 6.55 16.64
CA SER A 323 18.40 6.50 17.60
C SER A 323 19.73 6.09 16.94
N PHE A 324 19.68 5.15 15.98
CA PHE A 324 20.85 4.73 15.22
C PHE A 324 21.31 5.79 14.21
N LEU A 325 20.39 6.32 13.39
CA LEU A 325 20.72 7.25 12.31
C LEU A 325 21.19 8.61 12.82
N TYR A 326 20.60 9.10 13.92
CA TYR A 326 20.81 10.48 14.39
C TYR A 326 21.57 10.59 15.71
N GLY A 327 21.75 9.47 16.41
CA GLY A 327 22.35 9.45 17.74
C GLY A 327 23.51 8.47 17.85
N CYS A 328 23.66 7.92 19.06
CA CYS A 328 24.65 6.89 19.39
C CYS A 328 24.01 5.50 19.54
N GLY A 329 22.79 5.31 19.04
CA GLY A 329 22.13 4.01 19.07
C GLY A 329 22.92 2.96 18.29
N GLU A 330 22.78 1.71 18.71
CA GLU A 330 23.25 0.56 17.94
C GLU A 330 22.33 0.29 16.75
N ASN A 331 22.84 -0.40 15.72
CA ASN A 331 21.99 -0.88 14.65
C ASN A 331 20.93 -1.85 15.24
N PRO A 332 19.63 -1.60 15.02
CA PRO A 332 18.58 -2.43 15.60
C PRO A 332 18.52 -3.84 14.99
N LEU A 333 19.20 -4.07 13.86
CA LEU A 333 19.20 -5.33 13.12
C LEU A 333 20.43 -6.19 13.41
N ASN A 334 20.24 -7.52 13.38
CA ASN A 334 21.30 -8.51 13.60
C ASN A 334 21.71 -9.16 12.27
N GLY A 335 22.64 -8.53 11.54
CA GLY A 335 23.28 -9.14 10.37
C GLY A 335 22.30 -9.42 9.22
N ALA A 336 22.49 -10.55 8.54
CA ALA A 336 21.79 -10.88 7.29
C ALA A 336 20.32 -11.33 7.48
N ASP A 337 19.92 -11.75 8.69
CA ASP A 337 18.54 -12.20 8.93
C ASP A 337 17.61 -11.03 9.22
N THR A 338 16.98 -10.56 8.14
CA THR A 338 16.07 -9.41 8.14
C THR A 338 14.63 -9.79 8.52
N ARG A 339 14.37 -11.06 8.85
CA ARG A 339 13.06 -11.53 9.32
C ARG A 339 13.02 -11.72 10.84
N SER A 340 14.18 -11.53 11.49
CA SER A 340 14.43 -11.92 12.89
C SER A 340 15.22 -10.84 13.60
N PRO A 341 14.61 -9.70 13.90
CA PRO A 341 15.36 -8.65 14.54
C PRO A 341 15.67 -8.95 16.03
N LYS A 342 16.52 -8.12 16.66
CA LYS A 342 16.89 -8.26 18.09
C LYS A 342 15.63 -8.37 18.96
N GLU A 343 15.55 -9.40 19.82
CA GLU A 343 14.43 -9.57 20.78
C GLU A 343 14.29 -8.35 21.69
N GLY A 344 13.05 -7.90 21.93
CA GLY A 344 12.74 -6.80 22.86
C GLY A 344 12.81 -5.38 22.28
N TYR A 345 13.28 -5.24 21.05
CA TYR A 345 13.04 -4.06 20.23
C TYR A 345 11.62 -4.18 19.60
N TRP A 346 11.12 -3.18 18.88
CA TRP A 346 9.95 -3.27 17.98
C TRP A 346 8.53 -3.37 18.57
N THR A 347 7.58 -2.92 17.73
CA THR A 347 6.14 -3.02 17.97
C THR A 347 5.47 -3.84 16.87
N ASN A 348 4.74 -4.89 17.25
CA ASN A 348 3.81 -5.60 16.37
C ASN A 348 2.52 -4.81 16.25
N LEU A 349 2.15 -4.49 15.02
CA LEU A 349 0.95 -3.77 14.65
C LEU A 349 0.04 -4.64 13.77
N ASP A 350 -1.27 -4.41 13.83
CA ASP A 350 -2.26 -4.95 12.89
C ASP A 350 -2.99 -3.78 12.22
N LEU A 351 -2.97 -3.72 10.88
CA LEU A 351 -3.61 -2.61 10.16
C LEU A 351 -5.13 -2.56 10.33
N PHE A 352 -5.77 -3.68 10.65
CA PHE A 352 -7.23 -3.74 10.77
C PHE A 352 -7.70 -3.74 12.23
N GLU A 353 -6.78 -3.92 13.18
CA GLU A 353 -7.04 -3.83 14.61
C GLU A 353 -6.09 -2.78 15.21
N ALA A 354 -6.48 -1.50 15.21
CA ALA A 354 -5.63 -0.41 15.72
C ALA A 354 -5.22 -0.61 17.19
N GLU A 355 -6.04 -1.32 17.98
CA GLU A 355 -5.74 -1.67 19.37
C GLU A 355 -4.72 -2.82 19.50
N TYR A 356 -4.43 -3.53 18.41
CA TYR A 356 -3.42 -4.58 18.37
C TYR A 356 -2.02 -3.94 18.27
N THR A 357 -1.52 -3.53 19.43
CA THR A 357 -0.15 -3.05 19.61
C THR A 357 0.53 -3.95 20.63
N ARG A 358 1.58 -4.70 20.23
CA ARG A 358 2.25 -5.66 21.13
C ARG A 358 3.77 -5.58 21.02
N PRO A 359 4.52 -5.73 22.12
CA PRO A 359 5.97 -5.84 22.04
C PRO A 359 6.37 -7.08 21.24
N ASN A 360 7.45 -6.97 20.45
CA ASN A 360 7.96 -8.10 19.68
C ASN A 360 8.78 -9.07 20.54
N VAL A 361 8.06 -9.82 21.37
CA VAL A 361 8.61 -10.84 22.26
C VAL A 361 7.89 -12.16 22.05
N ASN A 362 8.55 -13.27 22.37
CA ASN A 362 7.96 -14.59 22.20
C ASN A 362 6.67 -14.77 23.03
N PHE A 363 5.88 -15.77 22.65
CA PHE A 363 4.57 -16.05 23.25
C PHE A 363 4.63 -16.25 24.78
N GLN A 364 5.69 -16.88 25.29
CA GLN A 364 5.87 -17.08 26.74
C GLN A 364 6.08 -15.74 27.46
N TYR A 365 6.77 -14.81 26.83
CA TYR A 365 6.98 -13.47 27.37
C TYR A 365 5.72 -12.62 27.31
N LEU A 366 4.95 -12.68 26.22
CA LEU A 366 3.65 -12.02 26.13
C LEU A 366 2.69 -12.52 27.22
N LYS A 367 2.71 -13.82 27.55
CA LYS A 367 1.98 -14.38 28.69
C LYS A 367 2.42 -13.82 30.03
N LYS A 368 3.74 -13.74 30.25
CA LYS A 368 4.30 -13.14 31.47
C LYS A 368 3.94 -11.67 31.63
N LEU A 369 3.84 -10.93 30.52
CA LEU A 369 3.41 -9.53 30.49
C LEU A 369 1.89 -9.36 30.64
N GLY A 370 1.11 -10.46 30.71
CA GLY A 370 -0.34 -10.41 30.82
C GLY A 370 -1.06 -9.92 29.55
N ILE A 371 -0.34 -9.84 28.42
CA ILE A 371 -0.88 -9.35 27.14
C ILE A 371 -1.74 -10.43 26.47
N ILE A 372 -1.46 -11.70 26.74
CA ILE A 372 -2.21 -12.86 26.25
C ILE A 372 -2.40 -13.88 27.37
N CYS A 373 -3.51 -14.62 27.34
CA CYS A 373 -3.89 -15.62 28.33
C CYS A 373 -3.22 -16.99 28.10
#